data_AF-A0A3D3Z8Y2-F1
#
_entry.id   AF-A0A3D3Z8Y2-F1
#
_cell.length_a   1.000
_cell.length_b   1.000
_cell.length_c   1.000
_cell.angle_alpha   90.00
_cell.angle_beta   90.00
_cell.angle_gamma   90.00
#
_symmetry.space_group_name_H-M   'P 1'
#
loop_
_entity.id
_entity.type
_entity.pdbx_description
1 polymer ?
#
loop_
_entity_poly.entity_id
_entity_poly.type
_entity_poly.pdbx_seq_one_letter_code
_entity_poly.pdbx_strand_id
1 'polypeptide(L)' 'LTEPMGMDSAQVTAGGILTSEFDETTMESRLVPGLYACGEVLDIDGDCGGYNLQWAWSSGRLAGLSAGRNDT' A
#
# COMPACT_ATOMS: atom_id res chain seq x y z
N LEU A 1 28.85 -13.12 7.61
CA LEU A 1 27.71 -12.81 6.72
C LEU A 1 26.63 -13.87 6.93
N THR A 2 26.05 -13.94 8.13
CA THR A 2 25.03 -14.94 8.48
C THR A 2 23.68 -14.30 8.79
N GLU A 3 23.66 -12.99 9.06
CA GLU A 3 22.44 -12.25 9.40
C GLU A 3 21.96 -11.40 8.23
N PRO A 4 20.64 -11.18 8.10
CA PRO A 4 20.09 -10.19 7.18
C PRO A 4 20.66 -8.80 7.46
N MET A 5 20.80 -7.99 6.41
CA MET A 5 21.11 -6.58 6.62
C MET A 5 19.95 -5.89 7.33
N GLY A 6 20.27 -4.82 8.06
CA GLY A 6 19.26 -3.98 8.72
C GLY A 6 18.42 -3.18 7.72
N MET A 7 17.42 -2.48 8.25
CA MET A 7 16.45 -1.73 7.46
C MET A 7 17.07 -0.64 6.58
N ASP A 8 18.20 -0.07 7.01
CA ASP A 8 18.95 0.94 6.24
C ASP A 8 19.42 0.43 4.86
N SER A 9 19.47 -0.90 4.68
CA SER A 9 19.83 -1.56 3.43
C SER A 9 18.67 -2.34 2.81
N ALA A 10 17.46 -2.30 3.39
CA ALA A 10 16.29 -2.99 2.87
C ALA A 10 15.68 -2.23 1.69
N GLN A 11 15.14 -2.97 0.72
CA GLN A 11 14.49 -2.38 -0.46
C GLN A 11 12.98 -2.19 -0.30
N VAL A 12 12.38 -2.90 0.67
CA VAL A 12 10.96 -2.89 0.98
C VAL A 12 10.77 -3.18 2.46
N THR A 13 9.69 -2.67 3.03
CA THR A 13 9.20 -2.97 4.37
C THR A 13 8.18 -4.11 4.32
N ALA A 14 8.44 -5.19 5.05
CA ALA A 14 7.41 -6.19 5.34
C ALA A 14 6.57 -5.72 6.55
N GLY A 15 5.25 -5.77 6.43
CA GLY A 15 4.33 -5.14 7.38
C GLY A 15 3.73 -3.84 6.86
N GLY A 16 2.92 -3.18 7.69
CA GLY A 16 2.28 -1.91 7.35
C GLY A 16 0.95 -1.73 8.07
N ILE A 17 0.11 -0.85 7.55
CA ILE A 17 -1.28 -0.72 8.01
C ILE A 17 -2.07 -1.91 7.47
N LEU A 18 -2.89 -2.53 8.34
CA LEU A 18 -3.65 -3.72 8.00
C LEU A 18 -4.54 -3.48 6.77
N THR A 19 -4.34 -4.29 5.73
CA THR A 19 -5.12 -4.21 4.49
C THR A 19 -6.61 -4.47 4.72
N SER A 20 -6.96 -5.24 5.77
CA SER A 20 -8.35 -5.49 6.17
C SER A 20 -9.08 -4.24 6.69
N GLU A 21 -8.36 -3.17 7.01
CA GLU A 21 -8.93 -1.88 7.43
C GLU A 21 -9.24 -0.96 6.24
N PHE A 22 -9.01 -1.42 5.00
CA PHE A 22 -9.31 -0.69 3.76
C PHE A 22 -10.25 -1.49 2.87
N ASP A 23 -11.09 -0.80 2.12
CA ASP A 23 -11.92 -1.42 1.09
C ASP A 23 -11.08 -1.74 -0.15
N GLU A 24 -11.05 -3.00 -0.57
CA GLU A 24 -10.21 -3.48 -1.67
C GLU A 24 -10.61 -2.91 -3.04
N THR A 25 -11.81 -2.36 -3.18
CA THR A 25 -12.32 -1.81 -4.44
C THR A 25 -12.16 -0.31 -4.55
N THR A 26 -11.98 0.41 -3.43
CA THR A 26 -11.82 1.87 -3.42
C THR A 26 -10.49 2.34 -2.84
N MET A 27 -9.83 1.52 -2.02
CA MET A 27 -8.72 1.86 -1.13
C MET A 27 -9.10 2.87 -0.01
N GLU A 28 -10.38 3.07 0.26
CA GLU A 28 -10.85 3.91 1.37
C GLU A 28 -10.74 3.17 2.70
N SER A 29 -10.36 3.87 3.76
CA SER A 29 -10.35 3.33 5.11
C SER A 29 -11.77 2.99 5.56
N ARG A 30 -11.94 1.77 6.07
CA ARG A 30 -13.17 1.30 6.71
C ARG A 30 -13.40 1.95 8.08
N LEU A 31 -12.37 2.58 8.64
CA LEU A 31 -12.39 3.20 9.97
C LEU A 31 -12.61 4.71 9.89
N VAL A 32 -12.09 5.37 8.85
CA VAL A 32 -12.12 6.82 8.69
C VAL A 32 -12.60 7.18 7.28
N PRO A 33 -13.88 7.57 7.12
CA PRO A 33 -14.41 8.01 5.83
C PRO A 33 -13.59 9.17 5.24
N GLY A 34 -13.31 9.12 3.95
CA GLY A 34 -12.49 10.11 3.22
C GLY A 34 -10.98 9.92 3.36
N LEU A 35 -10.50 8.97 4.17
CA LEU A 35 -9.09 8.60 4.23
C LEU A 35 -8.80 7.46 3.26
N TYR A 36 -7.74 7.60 2.45
CA TYR A 36 -7.29 6.57 1.51
C TYR A 36 -5.81 6.29 1.72
N ALA A 37 -5.40 5.05 1.47
CA ALA A 37 -4.00 4.66 1.51
C ALA A 37 -3.65 3.78 0.30
N CYS A 38 -2.38 3.78 -0.10
CA CYS A 38 -1.88 3.01 -1.24
C CYS A 38 -0.38 2.79 -1.13
N GLY A 39 0.14 1.81 -1.87
CA GLY A 39 1.57 1.50 -1.91
C GLY A 39 2.08 0.86 -0.62
N GLU A 40 3.38 1.06 -0.36
CA GLU A 40 4.15 0.37 0.70
C GLU A 40 3.70 0.69 2.13
N VAL A 41 2.86 1.71 2.34
CA VAL A 41 2.31 1.99 3.68
C VAL A 41 1.33 0.92 4.15
N LEU A 42 0.72 0.20 3.21
CA LEU A 42 -0.18 -0.92 3.48
C LEU A 42 0.64 -2.20 3.66
N ASP A 43 0.11 -3.13 4.47
CA ASP A 43 0.69 -4.44 4.75
C ASP A 43 0.68 -5.38 3.52
N ILE A 44 1.44 -4.98 2.50
CA ILE A 44 1.67 -5.66 1.22
C ILE A 44 3.12 -5.42 0.80
N ASP A 45 3.90 -6.48 0.82
CA ASP A 45 5.22 -6.57 0.23
C ASP A 45 5.29 -7.74 -0.75
N GLY A 46 6.05 -7.55 -1.84
CA GLY A 46 6.30 -8.57 -2.85
C GLY A 46 7.79 -8.82 -3.06
N ASP A 47 8.07 -9.92 -3.75
CA ASP A 47 9.45 -10.27 -4.14
C ASP A 47 10.10 -9.18 -5.01
N CYS A 48 11.43 -9.21 -5.07
CA CYS A 48 12.19 -8.41 -6.03
C CYS A 48 11.80 -8.78 -7.47
N GLY A 49 11.73 -7.78 -8.36
CA GLY A 49 11.29 -7.99 -9.75
C GLY A 49 10.21 -7.03 -10.24
N GLY A 50 9.89 -5.99 -9.45
CA GLY A 50 8.95 -4.93 -9.84
C GLY A 50 7.55 -5.06 -9.25
N TYR A 51 7.28 -6.09 -8.43
CA TYR A 51 5.98 -6.31 -7.81
C TYR A 51 5.58 -5.19 -6.85
N ASN A 52 6.49 -4.69 -6.03
CA ASN A 52 6.23 -3.55 -5.13
C ASN A 52 5.88 -2.27 -5.91
N LEU A 53 6.56 -2.02 -7.03
CA LEU A 53 6.25 -0.89 -7.90
C LEU A 53 4.87 -1.09 -8.56
N GLN A 54 4.60 -2.27 -9.10
CA GLN A 54 3.29 -2.60 -9.67
C GLN A 54 2.16 -2.39 -8.65
N TRP A 55 2.36 -2.82 -7.40
CA TRP A 55 1.43 -2.58 -6.30
C TRP A 55 1.23 -1.08 -6.05
N ALA A 56 2.31 -0.30 -5.93
CA ALA A 56 2.25 1.14 -5.72
C ALA A 56 1.46 1.85 -6.85
N TRP A 57 1.69 1.48 -8.11
CA TRP A 57 0.99 2.07 -9.25
C TRP A 57 -0.49 1.69 -9.31
N SER A 58 -0.80 0.40 -9.15
CA SER A 58 -2.17 -0.12 -9.19
C SER A 58 -3.03 0.44 -8.06
N SER A 59 -2.55 0.36 -6.82
CA SER A 59 -3.27 0.86 -5.65
C SER A 59 -3.39 2.38 -5.66
N GLY A 60 -2.31 3.11 -6.02
CA GLY A 60 -2.33 4.57 -6.09
C GLY A 60 -3.31 5.10 -7.14
N ARG A 61 -3.39 4.45 -8.31
CA ARG A 61 -4.39 4.79 -9.32
C ARG A 61 -5.81 4.57 -8.79
N LEU A 62 -6.06 3.46 -8.10
CA LEU A 62 -7.40 3.15 -7.57
C LEU A 62 -7.80 4.14 -6.47
N ALA A 63 -6.93 4.35 -5.48
CA ALA A 63 -7.14 5.31 -4.40
C ALA A 63 -7.42 6.73 -4.95
N GLY A 64 -6.62 7.20 -5.91
CA GLY A 64 -6.80 8.52 -6.52
C GLY A 64 -8.12 8.65 -7.28
N LEU A 65 -8.52 7.63 -8.04
CA LEU A 65 -9.81 7.64 -8.76
C LEU A 65 -11.01 7.59 -7.81
N SER A 66 -10.92 6.83 -6.72
CA SER A 66 -12.00 6.72 -5.72
C SER A 66 -12.14 8.01 -4.91
N ALA A 67 -11.02 8.53 -4.41
CA ALA A 67 -10.98 9.79 -3.67
C ALA A 67 -11.54 10.94 -4.51
N GLY A 68 -11.18 11.04 -5.79
CA GLY A 68 -11.68 12.09 -6.68
C GLY A 68 -13.14 11.94 -7.11
N ARG A 69 -13.77 10.77 -6.93
CA ARG A 69 -15.20 10.56 -7.25
C ARG A 69 -16.13 10.86 -6.08
N ASN A 70 -15.63 10.76 -4.84
CA ASN A 70 -16.43 10.92 -3.62
C ASN A 70 -16.78 12.39 -3.27
N ASP A 71 -16.50 13.35 -4.18
CA ASP A 71 -16.79 14.79 -4.05
C ASP A 71 -17.86 15.32 -5.05
N THR A 72 -18.64 14.43 -5.69
CA THR A 72 -19.81 14.80 -6.54
C THR A 72 -21.05 14.01 -6.19
#